data_AF-A0A934NJ08-F1
#
_entry.id   AF-A0A934NJ08-F1
#
_cell.length_a   1.000
_cell.length_b   1.000
_cell.length_c   1.000
_cell.angle_alpha   90.00
_cell.angle_beta   90.00
_cell.angle_gamma   90.00
#
_symmetry.space_group_name_H-M   'P 1'
#
loop_
_entity.id
_entity.type
_entity.pdbx_description
1 polymer ?
#
loop_
_entity_poly.entity_id
_entity_poly.type
_entity_poly.pdbx_seq_one_letter_code
_entity_poly.pdbx_strand_id
1 'polypeptide(L)'
;MEEEILHQISQYLDISPSDFKKAQERFNSTKNWLKGGTYESGCHPDVYLQGSFRLGTVVRPYKDDKDGEFDIDQVCELTKINPSKYAKVLKNDIGNRLKENSDYKRMLDDEGRRCWTIKYASEEGRPGFHIDILPALPSNSDVAYKIDITNQENNRYTWSTCNPKGYYYWFKSKNVYSTEFIQTEKRAIFESNRELFSTVENVPKQLIRTALQRAIQIMKRHRDVGFSKKDNRPISIIITTITTKVNKSNNILNTIQDFINYVKKRHKFLVRYGYLEVDNILDYENEKWLIRNPADIPKFGEDPDNFADKWNSDENLSIAFFEWVYQLDRDLKGFNKSGLSDDLNLKIKTFGIGENNLNILIRSIQQRNEQASNFFTNSEEHLLDLIHLGIEGKINWDRVKDFAQSYYHTAPDQIHKDIALVNFYQIVRHRNIPMSDKAEIQIVEVLNRNKESKVFELCCKLLLGKANQQMIRNAIKEYPYENILEWPIMRLYGKPFWLV
;
A
#
# COMPACT_ATOMS: atom_id res chain seq x y z
N MET A 1 -12.88 5.83 -20.34
CA MET A 1 -13.70 4.64 -19.99
C MET A 1 -13.23 4.08 -18.64
N GLU A 2 -11.92 3.99 -18.47
CA GLU A 2 -11.17 3.59 -17.29
C GLU A 2 -11.58 4.37 -16.03
N GLU A 3 -11.68 5.70 -16.12
CA GLU A 3 -12.05 6.55 -14.98
C GLU A 3 -13.46 6.21 -14.44
N GLU A 4 -14.42 5.95 -15.34
CA GLU A 4 -15.78 5.56 -14.95
C GLU A 4 -15.78 4.19 -14.26
N ILE A 5 -15.00 3.23 -14.77
CA ILE A 5 -14.83 1.93 -14.12
C ILE A 5 -14.18 2.10 -12.75
N LEU A 6 -13.15 2.94 -12.60
CA LEU A 6 -12.52 3.24 -11.32
C LEU A 6 -13.49 3.90 -10.33
N HIS A 7 -14.43 4.71 -10.80
CA HIS A 7 -15.52 5.25 -9.98
C HIS A 7 -16.47 4.14 -9.49
N GLN A 8 -16.90 3.22 -10.36
CA GLN A 8 -17.75 2.08 -10.00
C GLN A 8 -17.07 1.14 -9.00
N ILE A 9 -15.78 0.88 -9.21
CA ILE A 9 -14.91 0.15 -8.28
C ILE A 9 -14.90 0.86 -6.93
N SER A 10 -14.63 2.16 -6.91
CA SER A 10 -14.56 2.93 -5.66
C SER A 10 -15.87 2.89 -4.88
N GLN A 11 -17.02 3.02 -5.55
CA GLN A 11 -18.35 2.89 -4.93
C GLN A 11 -18.56 1.50 -4.31
N TYR A 12 -18.04 0.44 -4.93
CA TYR A 12 -18.10 -0.91 -4.37
C TYR A 12 -17.21 -1.07 -3.12
N LEU A 13 -16.07 -0.38 -3.11
CA LEU A 13 -15.11 -0.39 -1.99
C LEU A 13 -15.56 0.47 -0.81
N ASP A 14 -16.50 1.39 -1.02
CA ASP A 14 -17.00 2.27 0.02
C ASP A 14 -17.68 1.48 1.16
N ILE A 15 -17.50 2.00 2.37
CA ILE A 15 -18.32 1.61 3.53
C ILE A 15 -19.78 1.96 3.21
N SER A 16 -20.71 1.05 3.51
CA SER A 16 -22.13 1.36 3.30
C SER A 16 -22.57 2.47 4.26
N PRO A 17 -23.55 3.31 3.88
CA PRO A 17 -24.12 4.30 4.81
C PRO A 17 -24.64 3.68 6.11
N SER A 18 -25.17 2.45 6.05
CA SER A 18 -25.63 1.70 7.22
C SER A 18 -24.48 1.28 8.15
N ASP A 19 -23.38 0.76 7.60
CA ASP A 19 -22.20 0.37 8.38
C ASP A 19 -21.47 1.60 8.94
N PHE A 20 -21.46 2.70 8.19
CA PHE A 20 -20.95 3.98 8.69
C PHE A 20 -21.77 4.49 9.88
N LYS A 21 -23.10 4.38 9.83
CA LYS A 21 -23.98 4.73 10.95
C LYS A 21 -23.69 3.86 12.18
N LYS A 22 -23.54 2.54 12.00
CA LYS A 22 -23.12 1.62 13.08
C LYS A 22 -21.76 2.04 13.67
N ALA A 23 -20.77 2.36 12.83
CA ALA A 23 -19.47 2.84 13.29
C ALA A 23 -19.60 4.14 14.12
N GLN A 24 -20.42 5.08 13.66
CA GLN A 24 -20.68 6.34 14.34
C GLN A 24 -21.36 6.13 15.70
N GLU A 25 -22.33 5.22 15.80
CA GLU A 25 -23.01 4.86 17.05
C GLU A 25 -22.03 4.24 18.06
N ARG A 26 -21.16 3.33 17.61
CA ARG A 26 -20.12 2.69 18.45
C ARG A 26 -19.09 3.72 18.94
N PHE A 27 -18.59 4.57 18.05
CA PHE A 27 -17.73 5.71 18.41
C PHE A 27 -18.38 6.61 19.46
N ASN A 28 -19.63 7.04 19.23
CA ASN A 28 -20.34 7.94 20.14
C ASN A 28 -20.57 7.30 21.51
N SER A 29 -20.88 6.00 21.56
CA SER A 29 -21.07 5.26 22.81
C SER A 29 -19.81 5.25 23.65
N THR A 30 -18.68 4.85 23.07
CA THR A 30 -17.38 4.83 23.75
C THR A 30 -16.93 6.25 24.14
N LYS A 31 -17.16 7.24 23.27
CA LYS A 31 -16.90 8.65 23.56
C LYS A 31 -17.67 9.16 24.77
N ASN A 32 -18.98 8.91 24.84
CA ASN A 32 -19.81 9.35 25.94
C ASN A 32 -19.40 8.66 27.25
N TRP A 33 -19.06 7.38 27.18
CA TRP A 33 -18.55 6.64 28.33
C TRP A 33 -17.26 7.24 28.90
N LEU A 34 -16.27 7.52 28.04
CA LEU A 34 -15.02 8.16 28.45
C LEU A 34 -15.26 9.58 28.96
N LYS A 35 -16.21 10.32 28.40
CA LYS A 35 -16.52 11.68 28.88
C LYS A 35 -17.05 11.74 30.31
N GLY A 36 -17.73 10.69 30.77
CA GLY A 36 -18.21 10.58 32.15
C GLY A 36 -17.18 10.01 33.15
N GLY A 37 -15.95 9.75 32.73
CA GLY A 37 -14.91 9.17 33.59
C GLY A 37 -14.21 10.20 34.48
N THR A 38 -13.66 9.73 35.59
CA THR A 38 -12.69 10.47 36.42
C THR A 38 -11.32 9.83 36.23
N TYR A 39 -10.28 10.65 36.10
CA TYR A 39 -8.94 10.19 35.75
C TYR A 39 -7.90 10.83 36.66
N GLU A 40 -6.89 10.08 37.07
CA GLU A 40 -5.82 10.57 37.93
C GLU A 40 -4.86 11.49 37.17
N SER A 41 -4.55 11.14 35.92
CA SER A 41 -3.62 11.83 35.03
C SER A 41 -4.15 13.16 34.47
N GLY A 42 -5.45 13.41 34.53
CA GLY A 42 -6.05 14.64 34.01
C GLY A 42 -7.58 14.68 34.07
N CYS A 43 -8.17 15.67 33.40
CA CYS A 43 -9.62 15.79 33.27
C CYS A 43 -10.00 16.47 31.94
N HIS A 44 -11.31 16.65 31.71
CA HIS A 44 -11.88 17.21 30.47
C HIS A 44 -11.45 16.41 29.21
N PRO A 45 -11.86 15.13 29.10
CA PRO A 45 -11.58 14.31 27.93
C PRO A 45 -12.19 14.91 26.65
N ASP A 46 -11.32 15.29 25.71
CA ASP A 46 -11.67 15.53 24.31
C ASP A 46 -11.48 14.23 23.53
N VAL A 47 -12.58 13.76 22.94
CA VAL A 47 -12.63 12.47 22.27
C VAL A 47 -13.04 12.66 20.81
N TYR A 48 -12.16 12.24 19.91
CA TYR A 48 -12.29 12.49 18.47
C TYR A 48 -11.77 11.33 17.63
N LEU A 49 -12.33 11.21 16.42
CA LEU A 49 -11.85 10.26 15.42
C LEU A 49 -10.48 10.67 14.88
N GLN A 50 -9.65 9.70 14.54
CA GLN A 50 -8.47 9.85 13.69
C GLN A 50 -8.51 8.83 12.55
N GLY A 51 -7.38 8.67 11.85
CA GLY A 51 -7.21 7.61 10.86
C GLY A 51 -8.23 7.62 9.72
N SER A 52 -8.56 6.43 9.21
CA SER A 52 -9.22 6.28 7.91
C SER A 52 -10.66 6.79 7.90
N PHE A 53 -11.41 6.63 9.00
CA PHE A 53 -12.76 7.19 9.15
C PHE A 53 -12.75 8.71 9.12
N ARG A 54 -11.81 9.35 9.83
CA ARG A 54 -11.71 10.82 9.85
C ARG A 54 -11.31 11.39 8.50
N LEU A 55 -10.39 10.71 7.80
CA LEU A 55 -9.91 11.13 6.48
C LEU A 55 -10.88 10.81 5.35
N GLY A 56 -11.91 10.00 5.59
CA GLY A 56 -12.78 9.49 4.52
C GLY A 56 -12.02 8.60 3.55
N THR A 57 -11.15 7.72 4.06
CA THR A 57 -10.40 6.73 3.27
C THR A 57 -10.59 5.32 3.81
N VAL A 58 -11.65 5.12 4.62
CA VAL A 58 -12.09 3.78 5.05
C VAL A 58 -12.46 2.95 3.83
N VAL A 59 -12.05 1.68 3.83
CA VAL A 59 -12.31 0.72 2.76
C VAL A 59 -13.07 -0.43 3.39
N ARG A 60 -14.09 -0.95 2.70
CA ARG A 60 -14.77 -2.17 3.12
C ARG A 60 -13.74 -3.29 3.28
N PRO A 61 -13.68 -4.02 4.40
CA PRO A 61 -12.68 -5.08 4.56
C PRO A 61 -12.75 -6.16 3.48
N TYR A 62 -11.62 -6.79 3.17
CA TYR A 62 -11.58 -7.90 2.20
C TYR A 62 -11.97 -9.18 2.93
N LYS A 63 -12.93 -9.94 2.40
CA LYS A 63 -13.49 -11.12 3.09
C LYS A 63 -12.46 -12.22 3.40
N ASP A 64 -11.43 -12.35 2.55
CA ASP A 64 -10.39 -13.37 2.73
C ASP A 64 -9.16 -12.79 3.45
N ASP A 65 -9.25 -11.54 3.94
CA ASP A 65 -8.25 -10.97 4.83
C ASP A 65 -8.56 -11.41 6.26
N LYS A 66 -7.61 -12.15 6.86
CA LYS A 66 -7.70 -12.66 8.23
C LYS A 66 -7.92 -11.55 9.26
N ASP A 67 -7.45 -10.33 8.95
CA ASP A 67 -7.54 -9.13 9.78
C ASP A 67 -8.62 -8.15 9.25
N GLY A 68 -9.57 -8.66 8.44
CA GLY A 68 -10.54 -7.87 7.71
C GLY A 68 -11.68 -7.28 8.56
N GLU A 69 -11.39 -6.23 9.32
CA GLU A 69 -12.36 -5.48 10.12
C GLU A 69 -12.35 -3.98 9.81
N PHE A 70 -13.47 -3.31 10.11
CA PHE A 70 -13.51 -1.85 10.12
C PHE A 70 -12.80 -1.32 11.38
N ASP A 71 -11.68 -0.64 11.16
CA ASP A 71 -10.89 0.01 12.21
C ASP A 71 -11.38 1.43 12.48
N ILE A 72 -11.91 1.66 13.68
CA ILE A 72 -12.32 2.96 14.17
C ILE A 72 -11.26 3.49 15.14
N ASP A 73 -10.38 4.36 14.63
CA ASP A 73 -9.39 5.01 15.47
C ASP A 73 -9.96 6.19 16.27
N GLN A 74 -9.85 6.14 17.60
CA GLN A 74 -10.32 7.16 18.52
C GLN A 74 -9.17 7.65 19.41
N VAL A 75 -9.03 8.97 19.55
CA VAL A 75 -8.12 9.57 20.53
C VAL A 75 -8.93 10.02 21.73
N CYS A 76 -8.44 9.71 22.94
CA CYS A 76 -8.94 10.23 24.20
C CYS A 76 -7.89 11.14 24.83
N GLU A 77 -8.02 12.45 24.59
CA GLU A 77 -7.09 13.48 25.04
C GLU A 77 -7.60 14.13 26.33
N LEU A 78 -6.93 13.96 27.46
CA LEU A 78 -7.29 14.67 28.70
C LEU A 78 -6.73 16.09 28.65
N THR A 79 -7.57 17.05 28.29
CA THR A 79 -7.12 18.42 27.94
C THR A 79 -6.62 19.25 29.14
N LYS A 80 -6.91 18.84 30.37
CA LYS A 80 -6.31 19.42 31.58
C LYS A 80 -5.48 18.36 32.30
N ILE A 81 -4.18 18.59 32.37
CA ILE A 81 -3.20 17.64 32.91
C ILE A 81 -3.10 17.80 34.43
N ASN A 82 -3.05 16.68 35.16
CA ASN A 82 -2.74 16.67 36.59
C ASN A 82 -1.24 16.39 36.82
N PRO A 83 -0.68 16.68 38.01
CA PRO A 83 0.73 16.40 38.32
C PRO A 83 1.13 14.93 38.11
N SER A 84 0.21 13.98 38.27
CA SER A 84 0.39 12.54 38.09
C SER A 84 0.40 12.08 36.63
N LYS A 85 1.10 12.79 35.74
CA LYS A 85 1.16 12.54 34.29
C LYS A 85 2.17 11.47 33.88
N TYR A 86 2.21 10.32 34.53
CA TYR A 86 3.07 9.22 34.09
C TYR A 86 2.39 8.42 32.98
N ALA A 87 3.14 7.95 31.98
CA ALA A 87 2.57 7.21 30.83
C ALA A 87 1.74 6.00 31.28
N LYS A 88 2.22 5.28 32.30
CA LYS A 88 1.50 4.16 32.92
C LYS A 88 0.18 4.59 33.55
N VAL A 89 0.16 5.72 34.25
CA VAL A 89 -1.06 6.22 34.92
C VAL A 89 -2.11 6.57 33.88
N LEU A 90 -1.76 7.33 32.84
CA LEU A 90 -2.69 7.65 31.76
C LEU A 90 -3.21 6.39 31.04
N LYS A 91 -2.31 5.45 30.72
CA LYS A 91 -2.69 4.21 30.04
C LYS A 91 -3.68 3.41 30.90
N ASN A 92 -3.42 3.29 32.20
CA ASN A 92 -4.29 2.62 33.15
C ASN A 92 -5.60 3.37 33.40
N ASP A 93 -5.58 4.70 33.49
CA ASP A 93 -6.77 5.54 33.65
C ASP A 93 -7.81 5.23 32.58
N ILE A 94 -7.41 5.28 31.31
CA ILE A 94 -8.31 5.00 30.19
C ILE A 94 -8.73 3.52 30.21
N GLY A 95 -7.79 2.59 30.43
CA GLY A 95 -8.08 1.16 30.45
C GLY A 95 -9.03 0.73 31.57
N ASN A 96 -8.83 1.26 32.78
CA ASN A 96 -9.66 1.01 33.95
C ASN A 96 -11.05 1.60 33.74
N ARG A 97 -11.13 2.82 33.21
CA ARG A 97 -12.41 3.42 32.86
C ARG A 97 -13.19 2.56 31.86
N LEU A 98 -12.54 1.99 30.85
CA LEU A 98 -13.20 1.04 29.95
C LEU A 98 -13.69 -0.21 30.70
N LYS A 99 -12.88 -0.76 31.61
CA LYS A 99 -13.19 -1.98 32.39
C LYS A 99 -14.31 -1.81 33.42
N GLU A 100 -14.65 -0.58 33.80
CA GLU A 100 -15.82 -0.29 34.66
C GLU A 100 -17.15 -0.62 33.98
N ASN A 101 -17.19 -0.61 32.64
CA ASN A 101 -18.35 -1.06 31.88
C ASN A 101 -18.22 -2.57 31.61
N SER A 102 -19.21 -3.36 32.03
CA SER A 102 -19.18 -4.82 31.88
C SER A 102 -19.12 -5.29 30.42
N ASP A 103 -19.80 -4.58 29.51
CA ASP A 103 -19.76 -4.91 28.09
C ASP A 103 -18.41 -4.57 27.47
N TYR A 104 -17.87 -3.38 27.73
CA TYR A 104 -16.54 -3.04 27.22
C TYR A 104 -15.46 -3.93 27.80
N LYS A 105 -15.51 -4.27 29.09
CA LYS A 105 -14.59 -5.22 29.72
C LYS A 105 -14.59 -6.58 29.01
N ARG A 106 -15.78 -7.07 28.63
CA ARG A 106 -15.94 -8.35 27.92
C ARG A 106 -15.43 -8.30 26.48
N MET A 107 -15.55 -7.16 25.81
CA MET A 107 -15.14 -6.95 24.42
C MET A 107 -13.68 -6.44 24.29
N LEU A 108 -13.03 -6.10 25.40
CA LEU A 108 -11.68 -5.55 25.41
C LEU A 108 -10.68 -6.63 25.02
N ASP A 109 -9.81 -6.31 24.08
CA ASP A 109 -8.65 -7.12 23.76
C ASP A 109 -7.56 -6.97 24.82
N ASP A 110 -6.50 -7.77 24.70
CA ASP A 110 -5.28 -7.54 25.48
C ASP A 110 -4.74 -6.12 25.27
N GLU A 111 -3.99 -5.63 26.26
CA GLU A 111 -3.43 -4.29 26.21
C GLU A 111 -2.47 -4.13 25.02
N GLY A 112 -2.87 -3.32 24.04
CA GLY A 112 -2.03 -2.99 22.90
C GLY A 112 -0.90 -2.01 23.26
N ARG A 113 0.16 -2.02 22.45
CA ARG A 113 1.34 -1.13 22.61
C ARG A 113 0.96 0.33 22.79
N ARG A 114 -0.02 0.85 22.04
CA ARG A 114 -0.44 2.26 22.10
C ARG A 114 -1.89 2.43 22.55
N CYS A 115 -2.79 1.70 21.91
CA CYS A 115 -4.24 1.77 22.12
C CYS A 115 -4.76 0.72 23.10
N TRP A 116 -5.98 0.94 23.58
CA TRP A 116 -6.87 -0.11 24.08
C TRP A 116 -7.87 -0.45 22.98
N THR A 117 -8.07 -1.73 22.69
CA THR A 117 -8.90 -2.16 21.55
C THR A 117 -10.18 -2.83 22.04
N ILE A 118 -11.33 -2.37 21.57
CA ILE A 118 -12.63 -3.02 21.79
C ILE A 118 -13.02 -3.75 20.51
N LYS A 119 -13.15 -5.08 20.58
CA LYS A 119 -13.57 -5.95 19.46
C LYS A 119 -15.08 -6.18 19.50
N TYR A 120 -15.79 -5.70 18.49
CA TYR A 120 -17.23 -5.97 18.36
C TYR A 120 -17.46 -7.25 17.57
N ALA A 121 -18.38 -8.09 18.06
CA ALA A 121 -18.83 -9.26 17.33
C ALA A 121 -19.34 -8.87 15.93
N SER A 122 -18.96 -9.66 14.93
CA SER A 122 -19.46 -9.56 13.56
C SER A 122 -20.80 -10.28 13.42
N GLU A 123 -21.67 -9.75 12.57
CA GLU A 123 -22.87 -10.44 12.11
C GLU A 123 -22.46 -11.39 10.97
N GLU A 124 -23.17 -12.52 10.79
CA GLU A 124 -22.88 -13.45 9.71
C GLU A 124 -22.94 -12.73 8.35
N GLY A 125 -21.88 -12.91 7.54
CA GLY A 125 -21.75 -12.25 6.23
C GLY A 125 -21.44 -10.76 6.27
N ARG A 126 -21.16 -10.15 7.43
CA ARG A 126 -20.74 -8.74 7.55
C ARG A 126 -19.36 -8.61 8.20
N PRO A 127 -18.52 -7.65 7.75
CA PRO A 127 -17.26 -7.37 8.40
C PRO A 127 -17.44 -6.96 9.87
N GLY A 128 -16.50 -7.40 10.72
CA GLY A 128 -16.41 -6.96 12.11
C GLY A 128 -15.97 -5.50 12.22
N PHE A 129 -15.97 -4.98 13.45
CA PHE A 129 -15.36 -3.68 13.75
C PHE A 129 -14.55 -3.80 15.03
N HIS A 130 -13.47 -3.05 15.10
CA HIS A 130 -12.83 -2.72 16.37
C HIS A 130 -12.73 -1.21 16.53
N ILE A 131 -12.65 -0.79 17.79
CA ILE A 131 -12.34 0.59 18.15
C ILE A 131 -11.00 0.59 18.86
N ASP A 132 -10.05 1.35 18.33
CA ASP A 132 -8.77 1.61 18.95
C ASP A 132 -8.81 2.94 19.70
N ILE A 133 -8.73 2.89 21.03
CA ILE A 133 -8.74 4.05 21.90
C ILE A 133 -7.30 4.39 22.29
N LEU A 134 -6.76 5.48 21.77
CA LEU A 134 -5.44 6.01 22.06
C LEU A 134 -5.49 6.98 23.25
N PRO A 135 -4.88 6.65 24.40
CA PRO A 135 -4.73 7.58 25.52
C PRO A 135 -3.75 8.70 25.17
N ALA A 136 -4.14 9.95 25.45
CA ALA A 136 -3.31 11.11 25.12
C ALA A 136 -3.42 12.25 26.15
N LEU A 137 -2.37 13.07 26.19
CA LEU A 137 -2.35 14.39 26.84
C LEU A 137 -1.93 15.47 25.82
N PRO A 138 -2.29 16.74 26.04
CA PRO A 138 -1.67 17.85 25.32
C PRO A 138 -0.15 17.81 25.49
N SER A 139 0.58 17.92 24.39
CA SER A 139 2.05 18.02 24.45
C SER A 139 2.46 19.43 24.87
N ASN A 140 3.60 19.58 25.57
CA ASN A 140 4.18 20.90 25.89
C ASN A 140 4.94 21.52 24.69
N SER A 141 4.45 21.27 23.47
CA SER A 141 5.07 21.70 22.23
C SER A 141 4.38 22.95 21.68
N ASP A 142 5.14 23.81 21.02
CA ASP A 142 4.61 24.97 20.30
C ASP A 142 3.91 24.57 18.98
N VAL A 143 4.05 23.29 18.58
CA VAL A 143 3.36 22.74 17.41
C VAL A 143 1.88 22.51 17.75
N ALA A 144 1.00 23.23 17.05
CA ALA A 144 -0.43 23.14 17.25
C ALA A 144 -0.94 21.70 17.13
N TYR A 145 -1.78 21.31 18.10
CA TYR A 145 -2.46 20.01 18.19
C TYR A 145 -1.56 18.79 18.44
N LYS A 146 -0.26 18.98 18.73
CA LYS A 146 0.64 17.88 19.11
C LYS A 146 0.22 17.31 20.46
N ILE A 147 0.24 15.99 20.56
CA ILE A 147 -0.16 15.24 21.75
C ILE A 147 0.93 14.28 22.19
N ASP A 148 1.00 14.06 23.51
CA ASP A 148 1.82 13.02 24.13
C ASP A 148 0.97 11.76 24.27
N ILE A 149 1.50 10.62 23.80
CA ILE A 149 0.83 9.32 23.79
C ILE A 149 1.67 8.28 24.53
N THR A 150 1.00 7.23 25.01
CA THR A 150 1.64 6.15 25.75
C THR A 150 2.12 5.05 24.81
N ASN A 151 3.33 4.54 25.04
CA ASN A 151 3.81 3.27 24.49
C ASN A 151 4.05 2.28 25.64
N GLN A 152 3.55 1.05 25.51
CA GLN A 152 3.80 -0.07 26.39
C GLN A 152 4.64 -1.12 25.65
N GLU A 153 5.76 -1.51 26.23
CA GLU A 153 6.58 -2.64 25.77
C GLU A 153 7.11 -3.40 26.98
N ASN A 154 6.84 -4.70 27.06
CA ASN A 154 7.31 -5.56 28.17
C ASN A 154 7.01 -4.96 29.56
N ASN A 155 5.79 -4.44 29.75
CA ASN A 155 5.33 -3.76 30.97
C ASN A 155 6.09 -2.48 31.35
N ARG A 156 6.90 -1.94 30.44
CA ARG A 156 7.49 -0.60 30.55
C ARG A 156 6.65 0.39 29.75
N TYR A 157 6.35 1.52 30.37
CA TYR A 157 5.49 2.55 29.79
C TYR A 157 6.31 3.81 29.53
N THR A 158 6.35 4.25 28.29
CA THR A 158 7.10 5.43 27.85
C THR A 158 6.17 6.42 27.13
N TRP A 159 6.63 7.66 27.06
CA TRP A 159 5.99 8.69 26.26
C TRP A 159 6.49 8.64 24.81
N SER A 160 5.61 8.98 23.89
CA SER A 160 5.92 9.32 22.51
C SER A 160 5.02 10.49 22.10
N THR A 161 5.29 11.12 20.96
CA THR A 161 4.49 12.26 20.49
C THR A 161 3.94 11.97 19.10
N CYS A 162 2.77 12.51 18.80
CA CYS A 162 2.20 12.49 17.45
C CYS A 162 1.27 13.69 17.25
N ASN A 163 0.79 13.91 16.02
CA ASN A 163 -0.11 15.01 15.70
C ASN A 163 -1.29 14.60 14.79
N PRO A 164 -2.26 13.81 15.28
CA PRO A 164 -3.35 13.28 14.45
C PRO A 164 -4.35 14.36 13.99
N LYS A 165 -4.62 15.36 14.85
CA LYS A 165 -5.43 16.55 14.49
C LYS A 165 -4.73 17.38 13.41
N GLY A 166 -3.44 17.67 13.59
CA GLY A 166 -2.63 18.38 12.61
C GLY A 166 -2.55 17.61 11.28
N TYR A 167 -2.33 16.29 11.31
CA TYR A 167 -2.30 15.46 10.10
C TYR A 167 -3.62 15.54 9.33
N TYR A 168 -4.76 15.49 10.03
CA TYR A 168 -6.07 15.70 9.40
C TYR A 168 -6.20 17.06 8.73
N TYR A 169 -5.77 18.14 9.40
CA TYR A 169 -5.84 19.48 8.81
C TYR A 169 -4.90 19.65 7.61
N TRP A 170 -3.72 19.04 7.66
CA TRP A 170 -2.82 18.97 6.52
C TRP A 170 -3.46 18.20 5.35
N PHE A 171 -4.03 17.03 5.59
CA PHE A 171 -4.70 16.27 4.52
C PHE A 171 -5.88 17.06 3.95
N LYS A 172 -6.68 17.71 4.80
CA LYS A 172 -7.81 18.55 4.39
C LYS A 172 -7.37 19.75 3.56
N SER A 173 -6.22 20.36 3.85
CA SER A 173 -5.71 21.50 3.08
C SER A 173 -5.24 21.09 1.67
N LYS A 174 -4.84 19.83 1.50
CA LYS A 174 -4.51 19.25 0.19
C LYS A 174 -5.73 18.69 -0.55
N ASN A 175 -6.71 18.18 0.19
CA ASN A 175 -7.94 17.62 -0.34
C ASN A 175 -9.11 18.62 -0.27
N VAL A 176 -9.08 19.64 -1.13
CA VAL A 176 -10.08 20.72 -1.14
C VAL A 176 -11.35 20.26 -1.84
N TYR A 177 -12.50 20.56 -1.24
CA TYR A 177 -13.83 20.28 -1.76
C TYR A 177 -14.46 21.58 -2.24
N SER A 178 -15.09 21.60 -3.43
CA SER A 178 -16.02 22.68 -3.77
C SER A 178 -17.34 22.48 -3.01
N THR A 179 -18.02 23.57 -2.68
CA THR A 179 -19.35 23.51 -2.04
C THR A 179 -20.35 22.78 -2.91
N GLU A 180 -20.29 23.03 -4.23
CA GLU A 180 -21.14 22.37 -5.22
C GLU A 180 -20.92 20.85 -5.24
N PHE A 181 -19.66 20.39 -5.27
CA PHE A 181 -19.33 18.97 -5.20
C PHE A 181 -19.91 18.31 -3.94
N ILE A 182 -19.76 18.95 -2.78
CA ILE A 182 -20.33 18.43 -1.52
C ILE A 182 -21.85 18.30 -1.62
N GLN A 183 -22.54 19.30 -2.16
CA GLN A 183 -24.00 19.29 -2.27
C GLN A 183 -24.49 18.20 -3.23
N THR A 184 -23.85 18.06 -4.39
CA THR A 184 -24.18 17.02 -5.36
C THR A 184 -24.01 15.62 -4.77
N GLU A 185 -22.87 15.33 -4.14
CA GLU A 185 -22.61 14.02 -3.54
C GLU A 185 -23.56 13.72 -2.37
N LYS A 186 -23.86 14.72 -1.53
CA LYS A 186 -24.84 14.55 -0.44
C LYS A 186 -26.23 14.21 -0.98
N ARG A 187 -26.68 14.89 -2.04
CA ARG A 187 -27.99 14.62 -2.65
C ARG A 187 -28.07 13.20 -3.20
N ALA A 188 -27.06 12.75 -3.95
CA ALA A 188 -27.01 11.40 -4.50
C ALA A 188 -27.05 10.32 -3.40
N ILE A 189 -26.28 10.51 -2.32
CA ILE A 189 -26.28 9.59 -1.17
C ILE A 189 -27.64 9.61 -0.47
N PHE A 190 -28.21 10.79 -0.23
CA PHE A 190 -29.52 10.93 0.41
C PHE A 190 -30.62 10.24 -0.40
N GLU A 191 -30.68 10.47 -1.71
CA GLU A 191 -31.69 9.87 -2.59
C GLU A 191 -31.65 8.35 -2.59
N SER A 192 -30.45 7.77 -2.52
CA SER A 192 -30.24 6.32 -2.46
C SER A 192 -30.44 5.73 -1.05
N ASN A 193 -30.62 6.55 -0.02
CA ASN A 193 -30.64 6.14 1.39
C ASN A 193 -31.67 6.93 2.24
N ARG A 194 -32.83 7.25 1.67
CA ARG A 194 -33.88 8.07 2.32
C ARG A 194 -34.41 7.49 3.63
N GLU A 195 -34.30 6.18 3.82
CA GLU A 195 -34.68 5.50 5.07
C GLU A 195 -33.66 5.72 6.20
N LEU A 196 -32.41 6.03 5.86
CA LEU A 196 -31.32 6.22 6.83
C LEU A 196 -31.14 7.69 7.24
N PHE A 197 -31.44 8.62 6.33
CA PHE A 197 -31.23 10.05 6.52
C PHE A 197 -32.54 10.81 6.35
N SER A 198 -32.90 11.64 7.34
CA SER A 198 -34.12 12.46 7.29
C SER A 198 -34.03 13.62 6.29
N THR A 199 -32.86 14.25 6.17
CA THR A 199 -32.60 15.32 5.20
C THR A 199 -31.22 15.19 4.57
N VAL A 200 -30.96 15.94 3.49
CA VAL A 200 -29.66 15.99 2.81
C VAL A 200 -28.55 16.46 3.76
N GLU A 201 -28.86 17.37 4.68
CA GLU A 201 -27.94 17.91 5.67
C GLU A 201 -27.44 16.84 6.64
N ASN A 202 -28.28 15.85 6.97
CA ASN A 202 -27.94 14.72 7.84
C ASN A 202 -26.90 13.77 7.24
N VAL A 203 -26.66 13.81 5.93
CA VAL A 203 -25.62 12.97 5.29
C VAL A 203 -24.24 13.40 5.80
N PRO A 204 -23.47 12.50 6.44
CA PRO A 204 -22.14 12.81 6.94
C PRO A 204 -21.19 13.20 5.82
N LYS A 205 -20.40 14.27 6.03
CA LYS A 205 -19.37 14.68 5.07
C LYS A 205 -18.32 13.58 4.85
N GLN A 206 -18.10 12.73 5.86
CA GLN A 206 -17.21 11.58 5.80
C GLN A 206 -17.74 10.45 4.91
N LEU A 207 -18.88 10.57 4.22
CA LEU A 207 -19.26 9.66 3.14
C LEU A 207 -18.92 10.22 1.74
N ILE A 208 -18.53 11.50 1.66
CA ILE A 208 -18.16 12.16 0.40
C ILE A 208 -16.69 11.86 0.09
N ARG A 209 -16.39 11.55 -1.18
CA ARG A 209 -15.06 11.07 -1.61
C ARG A 209 -14.57 11.77 -2.87
N THR A 210 -13.47 12.50 -2.76
CA THR A 210 -12.74 13.05 -3.91
C THR A 210 -11.96 11.97 -4.65
N ALA A 211 -11.45 12.30 -5.84
CA ALA A 211 -10.55 11.42 -6.59
C ALA A 211 -9.32 10.97 -5.77
N LEU A 212 -8.74 11.87 -4.98
CA LEU A 212 -7.62 11.54 -4.08
C LEU A 212 -8.00 10.46 -3.07
N GLN A 213 -9.16 10.61 -2.40
CA GLN A 213 -9.62 9.62 -1.43
C GLN A 213 -9.92 8.27 -2.11
N ARG A 214 -10.55 8.29 -3.29
CA ARG A 214 -10.88 7.10 -4.07
C ARG A 214 -9.63 6.36 -4.54
N ALA A 215 -8.63 7.07 -5.04
CA ALA A 215 -7.32 6.49 -5.39
C ALA A 215 -6.65 5.82 -4.19
N ILE A 216 -6.66 6.48 -3.01
CA ILE A 216 -6.12 5.89 -1.77
C ILE A 216 -6.91 4.64 -1.38
N GLN A 217 -8.24 4.63 -1.50
CA GLN A 217 -9.08 3.47 -1.19
C GLN A 217 -8.77 2.29 -2.12
N ILE A 218 -8.61 2.53 -3.42
CA ILE A 218 -8.22 1.50 -4.40
C ILE A 218 -6.84 0.92 -4.06
N MET A 219 -5.85 1.77 -3.79
CA MET A 219 -4.51 1.31 -3.41
C MET A 219 -4.51 0.53 -2.10
N LYS A 220 -5.27 0.98 -1.09
CA LYS A 220 -5.46 0.22 0.15
C LYS A 220 -6.08 -1.14 -0.10
N ARG A 221 -7.14 -1.24 -0.91
CA ARG A 221 -7.74 -2.53 -1.29
C ARG A 221 -6.73 -3.42 -2.01
N HIS A 222 -6.01 -2.89 -2.99
CA HIS A 222 -4.99 -3.63 -3.74
C HIS A 222 -3.94 -4.22 -2.79
N ARG A 223 -3.51 -3.41 -1.82
CA ARG A 223 -2.61 -3.80 -0.74
C ARG A 223 -3.24 -4.89 0.14
N ASP A 224 -4.48 -4.75 0.57
CA ASP A 224 -5.14 -5.75 1.42
C ASP A 224 -5.26 -7.11 0.73
N VAL A 225 -5.60 -7.14 -0.56
CA VAL A 225 -5.63 -8.37 -1.37
C VAL A 225 -4.24 -8.98 -1.48
N GLY A 226 -3.24 -8.19 -1.89
CA GLY A 226 -1.88 -8.66 -2.12
C GLY A 226 -1.20 -9.23 -0.86
N PHE A 227 -1.63 -8.78 0.31
CA PHE A 227 -1.13 -9.18 1.63
C PHE A 227 -2.13 -9.97 2.48
N SER A 228 -3.20 -10.53 1.87
CA SER A 228 -4.17 -11.38 2.58
C SER A 228 -3.52 -12.66 3.16
N LYS A 229 -2.46 -13.16 2.51
CA LYS A 229 -1.70 -14.36 2.89
C LYS A 229 -0.21 -14.10 3.09
N LYS A 230 0.20 -12.83 3.21
CA LYS A 230 1.61 -12.42 3.35
C LYS A 230 1.74 -11.48 4.53
N ASP A 231 2.87 -11.56 5.22
CA ASP A 231 3.25 -10.61 6.26
C ASP A 231 3.87 -9.33 5.65
N ASN A 232 4.34 -8.41 6.50
CA ASN A 232 5.04 -7.18 6.09
C ASN A 232 4.20 -6.20 5.27
N ARG A 233 2.88 -6.24 5.48
CA ARG A 233 1.88 -5.38 4.85
C ARG A 233 2.24 -3.89 4.99
N PRO A 234 2.40 -3.12 3.89
CA PRO A 234 2.72 -1.70 3.95
C PRO A 234 1.63 -0.89 4.66
N ILE A 235 1.97 -0.06 5.65
CA ILE A 235 0.96 0.65 6.46
C ILE A 235 0.23 1.75 5.67
N SER A 236 -1.06 1.95 5.94
CA SER A 236 -1.91 2.86 5.14
C SER A 236 -1.50 4.33 5.24
N ILE A 237 -0.88 4.76 6.34
CA ILE A 237 -0.43 6.14 6.52
C ILE A 237 0.69 6.51 5.54
N ILE A 238 1.57 5.56 5.18
CA ILE A 238 2.63 5.77 4.17
C ILE A 238 2.00 5.98 2.79
N ILE A 239 1.08 5.10 2.39
CA ILE A 239 0.35 5.21 1.11
C ILE A 239 -0.38 6.55 1.05
N THR A 240 -1.13 6.89 2.10
CA THR A 240 -1.92 8.14 2.19
C THR A 240 -1.01 9.37 2.11
N THR A 241 0.11 9.38 2.86
CA THR A 241 1.02 10.53 2.95
C THR A 241 1.71 10.79 1.63
N ILE A 242 2.34 9.77 1.04
CA ILE A 242 3.05 9.92 -0.24
C ILE A 242 2.05 10.33 -1.33
N THR A 243 0.92 9.63 -1.45
CA THR A 243 -0.10 9.96 -2.47
C THR A 243 -0.56 11.41 -2.35
N THR A 244 -0.84 11.88 -1.14
CA THR A 244 -1.30 13.27 -0.92
C THR A 244 -0.21 14.29 -1.23
N LYS A 245 1.07 13.99 -0.94
CA LYS A 245 2.19 14.90 -1.24
C LYS A 245 2.47 15.01 -2.74
N VAL A 246 2.31 13.92 -3.49
CA VAL A 246 2.69 13.85 -4.91
C VAL A 246 1.53 14.09 -5.87
N ASN A 247 0.28 13.97 -5.40
CA ASN A 247 -0.91 14.11 -6.23
C ASN A 247 -0.96 15.50 -6.89
N LYS A 248 -0.96 15.51 -8.22
CA LYS A 248 -1.14 16.72 -9.03
C LYS A 248 -2.46 16.73 -9.78
N SER A 249 -3.21 15.63 -9.71
CA SER A 249 -4.43 15.43 -10.48
C SER A 249 -5.69 15.49 -9.63
N ASN A 250 -6.82 15.61 -10.33
CA ASN A 250 -8.16 15.59 -9.81
C ASN A 250 -8.97 14.36 -10.28
N ASN A 251 -8.32 13.38 -10.91
CA ASN A 251 -8.92 12.12 -11.34
C ASN A 251 -8.22 10.91 -10.68
N ILE A 252 -8.92 9.78 -10.58
CA ILE A 252 -8.48 8.61 -9.82
C ILE A 252 -7.25 7.99 -10.49
N LEU A 253 -7.31 7.77 -11.81
CA LEU A 253 -6.25 7.09 -12.55
C LEU A 253 -4.90 7.81 -12.43
N ASN A 254 -4.87 9.12 -12.68
CA ASN A 254 -3.64 9.89 -12.63
C ASN A 254 -3.13 10.05 -11.19
N THR A 255 -4.00 10.12 -10.18
CA THR A 255 -3.53 10.11 -8.77
C THR A 255 -2.78 8.81 -8.44
N ILE A 256 -3.27 7.66 -8.90
CA ILE A 256 -2.59 6.38 -8.71
C ILE A 256 -1.27 6.37 -9.49
N GLN A 257 -1.26 6.84 -10.74
CA GLN A 257 -0.06 6.93 -11.58
C GLN A 257 1.00 7.88 -11.00
N ASP A 258 0.60 9.04 -10.46
CA ASP A 258 1.50 10.00 -9.81
C ASP A 258 2.24 9.34 -8.64
N PHE A 259 1.51 8.59 -7.80
CA PHE A 259 2.10 7.81 -6.70
C PHE A 259 3.10 6.76 -7.20
N ILE A 260 2.69 5.93 -8.16
CA ILE A 260 3.52 4.85 -8.72
C ILE A 260 4.79 5.43 -9.34
N ASN A 261 4.65 6.43 -10.20
CA ASN A 261 5.76 7.05 -10.93
C ASN A 261 6.75 7.70 -9.97
N TYR A 262 6.25 8.40 -8.95
CA TYR A 262 7.09 8.98 -7.91
C TYR A 262 7.89 7.90 -7.19
N VAL A 263 7.22 6.90 -6.60
CA VAL A 263 7.90 5.88 -5.77
C VAL A 263 8.90 5.07 -6.61
N LYS A 264 8.54 4.66 -7.83
CA LYS A 264 9.45 3.93 -8.73
C LYS A 264 10.65 4.78 -9.13
N LYS A 265 10.46 6.08 -9.39
CA LYS A 265 11.57 7.00 -9.69
C LYS A 265 12.54 7.08 -8.51
N ARG A 266 12.02 7.26 -7.29
CA ARG A 266 12.84 7.27 -6.05
C ARG A 266 13.59 5.95 -5.87
N HIS A 267 12.90 4.83 -6.00
CA HIS A 267 13.52 3.51 -5.85
C HIS A 267 14.61 3.25 -6.90
N LYS A 268 14.35 3.51 -8.19
CA LYS A 268 15.34 3.37 -9.27
C LYS A 268 16.57 4.26 -9.02
N PHE A 269 16.35 5.49 -8.56
CA PHE A 269 17.44 6.42 -8.24
C PHE A 269 18.28 5.89 -7.08
N LEU A 270 17.64 5.48 -5.98
CA LEU A 270 18.31 4.90 -4.82
C LEU A 270 19.20 3.73 -5.23
N VAL A 271 18.63 2.73 -5.90
CA VAL A 271 19.36 1.53 -6.34
C VAL A 271 20.54 1.91 -7.24
N ARG A 272 20.35 2.85 -8.17
CA ARG A 272 21.40 3.27 -9.11
C ARG A 272 22.57 3.99 -8.44
N TYR A 273 22.28 4.86 -7.47
CA TYR A 273 23.25 5.85 -7.01
C TYR A 273 23.79 5.65 -5.60
N GLY A 274 23.12 4.89 -4.74
CA GLY A 274 23.56 4.79 -3.34
C GLY A 274 22.79 5.66 -2.36
N TYR A 275 22.03 6.63 -2.86
CA TYR A 275 21.44 7.69 -2.05
C TYR A 275 20.15 8.22 -2.70
N LEU A 276 19.43 9.06 -1.97
CA LEU A 276 18.28 9.81 -2.48
C LEU A 276 18.51 11.32 -2.26
N GLU A 277 18.22 12.13 -3.27
CA GLU A 277 18.13 13.57 -3.11
C GLU A 277 16.96 13.92 -2.18
N VAL A 278 17.15 14.82 -1.22
CA VAL A 278 16.12 15.14 -0.22
C VAL A 278 14.94 15.86 -0.89
N ASP A 279 13.74 15.31 -0.77
CA ASP A 279 12.50 15.94 -1.25
C ASP A 279 11.42 16.09 -0.16
N ASN A 280 11.69 15.61 1.06
CA ASN A 280 10.77 15.63 2.20
C ASN A 280 9.50 14.80 2.00
N ILE A 281 9.47 13.87 1.05
CA ILE A 281 8.34 12.96 0.78
C ILE A 281 8.72 11.52 1.12
N LEU A 282 9.77 10.99 0.49
CA LEU A 282 10.35 9.67 0.72
C LEU A 282 11.86 9.79 0.61
N ASP A 283 12.53 9.93 1.76
CA ASP A 283 13.97 10.16 1.84
C ASP A 283 14.70 8.96 2.42
N TYR A 284 16.00 8.90 2.14
CA TYR A 284 16.93 7.91 2.69
C TYR A 284 18.24 8.60 3.05
N GLU A 285 18.45 8.83 4.34
CA GLU A 285 19.57 9.58 4.89
C GLU A 285 20.17 8.80 6.06
N ASN A 286 21.51 8.76 6.16
CA ASN A 286 22.22 8.05 7.24
C ASN A 286 21.72 6.62 7.45
N GLU A 287 21.51 5.90 6.35
CA GLU A 287 21.01 4.51 6.33
C GLU A 287 19.61 4.34 6.93
N LYS A 288 18.81 5.41 6.99
CA LYS A 288 17.45 5.38 7.52
C LYS A 288 16.45 5.94 6.50
N TRP A 289 15.37 5.19 6.32
CA TRP A 289 14.16 5.64 5.65
C TRP A 289 13.46 6.72 6.46
N LEU A 290 13.04 7.78 5.77
CA LEU A 290 12.35 8.91 6.37
C LEU A 290 11.12 9.30 5.57
N ILE A 291 9.95 9.15 6.19
CA ILE A 291 8.66 9.62 5.70
C ILE A 291 8.04 10.44 6.84
N ARG A 292 8.33 11.75 6.84
CA ARG A 292 7.93 12.64 7.94
C ARG A 292 6.41 12.85 7.98
N ASN A 293 5.86 12.87 9.18
CA ASN A 293 4.53 13.41 9.45
C ASN A 293 4.50 14.89 9.01
N PRO A 294 3.68 15.27 8.02
CA PRO A 294 3.67 16.64 7.49
C PRO A 294 3.15 17.69 8.47
N ALA A 295 2.50 17.24 9.56
CA ALA A 295 2.01 18.09 10.62
C ALA A 295 2.93 18.13 11.85
N ASP A 296 4.09 17.47 11.77
CA ASP A 296 5.10 17.53 12.81
C ASP A 296 6.29 18.35 12.31
N ILE A 297 6.66 19.37 13.10
CA ILE A 297 7.86 20.16 12.89
C ILE A 297 8.76 19.86 14.09
N PRO A 298 9.83 19.05 13.94
CA PRO A 298 10.71 18.71 15.05
C PRO A 298 11.42 19.98 15.55
N LYS A 299 11.60 20.09 16.86
CA LYS A 299 12.50 21.10 17.44
C LYS A 299 13.96 20.71 17.13
N PHE A 300 14.86 21.69 17.21
CA PHE A 300 16.28 21.43 17.03
C PHE A 300 16.76 20.37 18.04
N GLY A 301 17.31 19.26 17.54
CA GLY A 301 17.79 18.13 18.36
C GLY A 301 16.74 17.05 18.68
N GLU A 302 15.51 17.17 18.20
CA GLU A 302 14.49 16.11 18.31
C GLU A 302 14.38 15.32 16.99
N ASP A 303 14.16 14.01 17.10
CA ASP A 303 13.85 13.17 15.94
C ASP A 303 12.44 13.51 15.42
N PRO A 304 12.25 13.67 14.10
CA PRO A 304 10.93 13.89 13.50
C PRO A 304 10.02 12.66 13.70
N ASP A 305 8.72 12.88 13.81
CA ASP A 305 7.72 11.81 13.68
C ASP A 305 7.84 11.17 12.27
N ASN A 306 8.35 9.94 12.23
CA ASN A 306 8.71 9.22 11.02
C ASN A 306 7.79 8.01 10.83
N PHE A 307 6.94 8.03 9.80
CA PHE A 307 6.05 6.91 9.48
C PHE A 307 6.78 5.68 8.95
N ALA A 308 8.06 5.80 8.56
CA ALA A 308 8.91 4.69 8.15
C ALA A 308 9.84 4.19 9.28
N ASP A 309 9.60 4.58 10.54
CA ASP A 309 10.39 4.15 11.71
C ASP A 309 10.61 2.62 11.76
N LYS A 310 9.53 1.85 11.53
CA LYS A 310 9.60 0.39 11.52
C LYS A 310 10.42 -0.18 10.36
N TRP A 311 10.51 0.49 9.21
CA TRP A 311 11.36 0.04 8.10
C TRP A 311 12.84 0.04 8.48
N ASN A 312 13.23 0.92 9.41
CA ASN A 312 14.60 0.99 9.93
C ASN A 312 14.90 -0.09 10.97
N SER A 313 13.87 -0.78 11.48
CA SER A 313 14.02 -1.90 12.41
C SER A 313 13.85 -3.26 11.72
N ASP A 314 13.00 -3.31 10.70
CA ASP A 314 12.77 -4.47 9.84
C ASP A 314 12.70 -4.03 8.38
N GLU A 315 13.77 -4.34 7.66
CA GLU A 315 13.92 -4.01 6.26
C GLU A 315 12.87 -4.64 5.34
N ASN A 316 12.32 -5.80 5.72
CA ASN A 316 11.35 -6.54 4.92
C ASN A 316 10.09 -5.74 4.66
N LEU A 317 9.77 -4.80 5.53
CA LEU A 317 8.64 -3.87 5.36
C LEU A 317 8.86 -2.92 4.17
N SER A 318 10.09 -2.42 3.98
CA SER A 318 10.41 -1.52 2.87
C SER A 318 10.45 -2.27 1.54
N ILE A 319 11.02 -3.49 1.54
CA ILE A 319 11.05 -4.38 0.37
C ILE A 319 9.62 -4.70 -0.08
N ALA A 320 8.79 -5.15 0.86
CA ALA A 320 7.40 -5.49 0.59
C ALA A 320 6.62 -4.29 0.02
N PHE A 321 6.91 -3.07 0.49
CA PHE A 321 6.32 -1.85 -0.06
C PHE A 321 6.73 -1.62 -1.52
N PHE A 322 8.02 -1.65 -1.85
CA PHE A 322 8.46 -1.44 -3.23
C PHE A 322 7.96 -2.54 -4.16
N GLU A 323 8.04 -3.82 -3.77
CA GLU A 323 7.48 -4.94 -4.53
C GLU A 323 6.00 -4.76 -4.82
N TRP A 324 5.23 -4.31 -3.81
CA TRP A 324 3.82 -4.01 -3.97
C TRP A 324 3.56 -2.86 -4.94
N VAL A 325 4.40 -1.81 -4.95
CA VAL A 325 4.27 -0.70 -5.91
C VAL A 325 4.52 -1.18 -7.34
N TYR A 326 5.51 -2.05 -7.57
CA TYR A 326 5.72 -2.63 -8.90
C TYR A 326 4.57 -3.56 -9.31
N GLN A 327 3.98 -4.30 -8.36
CA GLN A 327 2.79 -5.10 -8.64
C GLN A 327 1.59 -4.22 -9.02
N LEU A 328 1.35 -3.14 -8.25
CA LEU A 328 0.30 -2.17 -8.52
C LEU A 328 0.45 -1.55 -9.92
N ASP A 329 1.67 -1.20 -10.33
CA ASP A 329 1.93 -0.69 -11.68
C ASP A 329 1.59 -1.71 -12.79
N ARG A 330 1.97 -2.97 -12.62
CA ARG A 330 1.64 -4.04 -13.58
C ARG A 330 0.14 -4.27 -13.68
N ASP A 331 -0.54 -4.40 -12.55
CA ASP A 331 -1.98 -4.63 -12.49
C ASP A 331 -2.74 -3.40 -13.06
N LEU A 332 -2.27 -2.17 -12.79
CA LEU A 332 -2.83 -0.95 -13.39
C LEU A 332 -2.62 -0.89 -14.91
N LYS A 333 -1.43 -1.25 -15.41
CA LYS A 333 -1.17 -1.36 -16.86
C LYS A 333 -2.06 -2.42 -17.50
N GLY A 334 -2.23 -3.58 -16.85
CA GLY A 334 -3.13 -4.65 -17.30
C GLY A 334 -4.57 -4.16 -17.42
N PHE A 335 -5.06 -3.44 -16.40
CA PHE A 335 -6.36 -2.80 -16.41
C PHE A 335 -6.53 -1.75 -17.51
N ASN A 336 -5.53 -0.88 -17.72
CA ASN A 336 -5.61 0.13 -18.78
C ASN A 336 -5.64 -0.53 -20.18
N LYS A 337 -4.99 -1.68 -20.36
CA LYS A 337 -5.03 -2.46 -21.60
C LYS A 337 -6.38 -3.17 -21.79
N SER A 338 -6.93 -3.76 -20.73
CA SER A 338 -8.13 -4.61 -20.80
C SER A 338 -9.44 -3.86 -20.65
N GLY A 339 -9.47 -2.75 -19.91
CA GLY A 339 -10.69 -2.11 -19.45
C GLY A 339 -11.52 -3.01 -18.53
N LEU A 340 -10.91 -4.00 -17.86
CA LEU A 340 -11.59 -4.92 -16.93
C LEU A 340 -11.00 -4.84 -15.53
N SER A 341 -11.86 -4.64 -14.52
CA SER A 341 -11.44 -4.52 -13.12
C SER A 341 -10.68 -5.73 -12.57
N ASP A 342 -10.88 -6.92 -13.15
CA ASP A 342 -10.24 -8.16 -12.77
C ASP A 342 -8.70 -8.06 -12.86
N ASP A 343 -8.20 -7.28 -13.82
CA ASP A 343 -6.77 -7.09 -14.02
C ASP A 343 -6.14 -6.11 -13.01
N LEU A 344 -6.95 -5.33 -12.27
CA LEU A 344 -6.48 -4.59 -11.09
C LEU A 344 -6.33 -5.48 -9.85
N ASN A 345 -6.74 -6.75 -9.91
CA ASN A 345 -6.60 -7.71 -8.82
C ASN A 345 -7.19 -7.24 -7.47
N LEU A 346 -8.34 -6.56 -7.49
CA LEU A 346 -9.00 -6.05 -6.29
C LEU A 346 -9.93 -7.07 -5.60
N LYS A 347 -10.14 -8.25 -6.21
CA LYS A 347 -11.04 -9.33 -5.73
C LYS A 347 -12.46 -8.83 -5.41
N ILE A 348 -13.00 -8.08 -6.36
CA ILE A 348 -14.34 -7.52 -6.36
C ILE A 348 -15.15 -8.13 -7.51
N LYS A 349 -16.44 -7.79 -7.62
CA LYS A 349 -17.21 -8.13 -8.83
C LYS A 349 -16.61 -7.43 -10.05
N THR A 350 -16.73 -8.06 -11.21
CA THR A 350 -16.23 -7.52 -12.48
C THR A 350 -16.96 -6.23 -12.87
N PHE A 351 -16.19 -5.24 -13.30
CA PHE A 351 -16.63 -4.01 -13.94
C PHE A 351 -15.87 -3.83 -15.26
N GLY A 352 -16.54 -3.23 -16.24
CA GLY A 352 -16.03 -3.08 -17.62
C GLY A 352 -16.58 -4.14 -18.57
N ILE A 353 -16.32 -3.96 -19.87
CA ILE A 353 -16.83 -4.80 -20.96
C ILE A 353 -15.72 -5.36 -21.88
N GLY A 354 -14.46 -5.15 -21.50
CA GLY A 354 -13.33 -5.60 -22.30
C GLY A 354 -13.02 -7.08 -22.16
N GLU A 355 -11.81 -7.44 -22.54
CA GLU A 355 -11.29 -8.80 -22.47
C GLU A 355 -10.10 -8.86 -21.52
N ASN A 356 -9.98 -9.93 -20.73
CA ASN A 356 -8.90 -10.04 -19.75
C ASN A 356 -7.52 -9.89 -20.41
N ASN A 357 -6.61 -9.16 -19.75
CA ASN A 357 -5.28 -8.85 -20.26
C ASN A 357 -4.49 -10.09 -20.69
N LEU A 358 -4.64 -11.23 -20.00
CA LEU A 358 -4.02 -12.50 -20.40
C LEU A 358 -4.46 -12.95 -21.81
N ASN A 359 -5.75 -12.85 -22.12
CA ASN A 359 -6.26 -13.27 -23.43
C ASN A 359 -5.85 -12.29 -24.52
N ILE A 360 -5.82 -10.99 -24.22
CA ILE A 360 -5.26 -9.97 -25.12
C ILE A 360 -3.79 -10.29 -25.44
N LEU A 361 -3.01 -10.66 -24.42
CA LEU A 361 -1.61 -11.02 -24.57
C LEU A 361 -1.42 -12.28 -25.42
N ILE A 362 -2.18 -13.34 -25.14
CA ILE A 362 -2.14 -14.58 -25.92
C ILE A 362 -2.52 -14.33 -27.39
N ARG A 363 -3.60 -13.57 -27.65
CA ARG A 363 -4.03 -13.24 -29.01
C ARG A 363 -2.97 -12.42 -29.74
N SER A 364 -2.38 -11.43 -29.07
CA SER A 364 -1.36 -10.58 -29.68
C SER A 364 -0.09 -11.36 -30.02
N ILE A 365 0.28 -12.38 -29.24
CA ILE A 365 1.38 -13.29 -29.58
C ILE A 365 1.00 -14.20 -30.76
N GLN A 366 -0.21 -14.77 -30.77
CA GLN A 366 -0.68 -15.67 -31.83
C GLN A 366 -0.77 -14.98 -33.21
N GLN A 367 -1.43 -13.81 -33.27
CA GLN A 367 -1.56 -13.03 -34.52
C GLN A 367 -0.19 -12.62 -35.09
N ARG A 368 0.81 -12.48 -34.22
CA ARG A 368 2.15 -12.05 -34.60
C ARG A 368 3.02 -13.19 -35.13
N ASN A 369 2.73 -14.44 -34.78
CA ASN A 369 3.40 -15.58 -35.40
C ASN A 369 2.98 -15.79 -36.87
N GLU A 370 1.89 -15.16 -37.32
CA GLU A 370 1.32 -15.29 -38.67
C GLU A 370 1.81 -14.22 -39.66
N GLN A 371 2.35 -13.10 -39.18
CA GLN A 371 2.84 -11.99 -40.00
C GLN A 371 4.37 -11.92 -39.82
N ALA A 372 5.15 -12.13 -40.88
CA ALA A 372 6.60 -12.26 -40.77
C ALA A 372 7.34 -11.02 -41.32
N SER A 373 7.36 -9.90 -40.58
CA SER A 373 8.28 -8.76 -40.83
C SER A 373 8.15 -7.63 -39.78
N ASN A 374 9.20 -7.39 -38.97
CA ASN A 374 9.38 -6.39 -37.89
C ASN A 374 8.96 -6.77 -36.44
N PHE A 375 9.44 -7.92 -35.91
CA PHE A 375 8.74 -8.69 -34.86
C PHE A 375 9.37 -8.81 -33.45
N PHE A 376 10.64 -8.47 -33.21
CA PHE A 376 11.35 -9.00 -32.03
C PHE A 376 11.26 -8.19 -30.72
N THR A 377 11.27 -6.86 -30.76
CA THR A 377 11.30 -6.04 -29.53
C THR A 377 9.99 -6.13 -28.71
N ASN A 378 8.83 -6.08 -29.37
CA ASN A 378 7.55 -6.15 -28.66
C ASN A 378 7.17 -7.57 -28.20
N SER A 379 7.76 -8.62 -28.78
CA SER A 379 7.51 -10.01 -28.36
C SER A 379 8.26 -10.36 -27.08
N GLU A 380 9.39 -9.70 -26.80
CA GLU A 380 10.09 -9.78 -25.51
C GLU A 380 9.23 -9.26 -24.37
N GLU A 381 8.69 -8.04 -24.51
CA GLU A 381 7.81 -7.45 -23.48
C GLU A 381 6.62 -8.36 -23.18
N HIS A 382 6.02 -8.95 -24.21
CA HIS A 382 4.90 -9.88 -24.02
C HIS A 382 5.30 -11.16 -23.28
N LEU A 383 6.48 -11.72 -23.56
CA LEU A 383 6.98 -12.89 -22.84
C LEU A 383 7.28 -12.53 -21.37
N LEU A 384 7.87 -11.37 -21.09
CA LEU A 384 8.11 -10.91 -19.73
C LEU A 384 6.79 -10.71 -18.96
N ASP A 385 5.75 -10.15 -19.60
CA ASP A 385 4.40 -10.04 -19.05
C ASP A 385 3.82 -11.43 -18.72
N LEU A 386 3.96 -12.41 -19.62
CA LEU A 386 3.53 -13.80 -19.36
C LEU A 386 4.28 -14.44 -18.19
N ILE A 387 5.58 -14.17 -18.04
CA ILE A 387 6.38 -14.67 -16.91
C ILE A 387 5.88 -14.05 -15.61
N HIS A 388 5.58 -12.75 -15.57
CA HIS A 388 4.96 -12.12 -14.39
C HIS A 388 3.64 -12.80 -14.02
N LEU A 389 2.76 -13.03 -14.99
CA LEU A 389 1.50 -13.75 -14.78
C LEU A 389 1.74 -15.18 -14.27
N GLY A 390 2.79 -15.85 -14.74
CA GLY A 390 3.19 -17.19 -14.28
C GLY A 390 3.63 -17.18 -12.81
N ILE A 391 4.45 -16.22 -12.41
CA ILE A 391 4.88 -16.01 -11.01
C ILE A 391 3.68 -15.74 -10.11
N GLU A 392 2.70 -15.01 -10.62
CA GLU A 392 1.47 -14.65 -9.91
C GLU A 392 0.42 -15.79 -9.90
N GLY A 393 0.70 -16.91 -10.56
CA GLY A 393 -0.22 -18.05 -10.66
C GLY A 393 -1.45 -17.80 -11.54
N LYS A 394 -1.42 -16.77 -12.38
CA LYS A 394 -2.52 -16.39 -13.29
C LYS A 394 -2.49 -17.17 -14.62
N ILE A 395 -1.37 -17.81 -14.96
CA ILE A 395 -1.22 -18.67 -16.15
C ILE A 395 -0.42 -19.93 -15.79
N ASN A 396 -0.75 -21.05 -16.44
CA ASN A 396 0.04 -22.27 -16.35
C ASN A 396 1.43 -22.07 -16.99
N TRP A 397 2.48 -22.41 -16.23
CA TRP A 397 3.88 -22.33 -16.66
C TRP A 397 4.21 -23.10 -17.93
N ASP A 398 3.51 -24.19 -18.24
CA ASP A 398 3.77 -24.96 -19.46
C ASP A 398 3.42 -24.15 -20.71
N ARG A 399 2.34 -23.34 -20.66
CA ARG A 399 2.04 -22.40 -21.75
C ARG A 399 3.12 -21.33 -21.91
N VAL A 400 3.60 -20.77 -20.80
CA VAL A 400 4.67 -19.75 -20.83
C VAL A 400 5.97 -20.36 -21.39
N LYS A 401 6.26 -21.61 -21.02
CA LYS A 401 7.41 -22.37 -21.54
C LYS A 401 7.31 -22.60 -23.04
N ASP A 402 6.14 -23.01 -23.55
CA ASP A 402 5.93 -23.25 -24.98
C ASP A 402 6.14 -21.95 -25.79
N PHE A 403 5.65 -20.81 -25.29
CA PHE A 403 5.93 -19.50 -25.90
C PHE A 403 7.42 -19.17 -25.90
N ALA A 404 8.13 -19.39 -24.79
CA ALA A 404 9.57 -19.14 -24.71
C ALA A 404 10.38 -20.03 -25.68
N GLN A 405 9.96 -21.30 -25.87
CA GLN A 405 10.59 -22.20 -26.84
C GLN A 405 10.35 -21.75 -28.28
N SER A 406 9.12 -21.38 -28.61
CA SER A 406 8.79 -20.81 -29.93
C SER A 406 9.67 -19.59 -30.22
N TYR A 407 9.76 -18.68 -29.25
CA TYR A 407 10.56 -17.45 -29.36
C TYR A 407 12.05 -17.73 -29.60
N TYR A 408 12.63 -18.75 -28.94
CA TYR A 408 14.00 -19.20 -29.19
C TYR A 408 14.20 -19.74 -30.62
N HIS A 409 13.25 -20.53 -31.12
CA HIS A 409 13.35 -21.14 -32.46
C HIS A 409 13.19 -20.13 -33.59
N THR A 410 12.38 -19.08 -33.37
CA THR A 410 12.14 -18.03 -34.37
C THR A 410 13.11 -16.85 -34.26
N ALA A 411 14.11 -16.92 -33.37
CA ALA A 411 15.06 -15.82 -33.16
C ALA A 411 15.94 -15.55 -34.39
N PRO A 412 16.03 -14.30 -34.86
CA PRO A 412 16.63 -13.95 -36.14
C PRO A 412 18.16 -14.02 -36.14
N ASP A 413 18.77 -13.88 -34.96
CA ASP A 413 20.22 -13.84 -34.81
C ASP A 413 20.64 -14.42 -33.43
N GLN A 414 21.95 -14.41 -33.17
CA GLN A 414 22.49 -14.98 -31.94
C GLN A 414 22.15 -14.17 -30.69
N ILE A 415 22.04 -12.85 -30.77
CA ILE A 415 21.76 -12.00 -29.59
C ILE A 415 20.34 -12.27 -29.09
N HIS A 416 19.37 -12.36 -30.01
CA HIS A 416 17.98 -12.68 -29.66
C HIS A 416 17.83 -14.13 -29.18
N LYS A 417 18.62 -15.07 -29.71
CA LYS A 417 18.69 -16.45 -29.15
C LYS A 417 19.19 -16.46 -27.72
N ASP A 418 20.17 -15.62 -27.40
CA ASP A 418 20.72 -15.51 -26.05
C ASP A 418 19.69 -14.88 -25.09
N ILE A 419 18.96 -13.84 -25.50
CA ILE A 419 17.82 -13.27 -24.74
C ILE A 419 16.75 -14.33 -24.49
N ALA A 420 16.34 -15.05 -25.54
CA ALA A 420 15.35 -16.11 -25.47
C ALA A 420 15.76 -17.21 -24.48
N LEU A 421 17.05 -17.58 -24.47
CA LEU A 421 17.59 -18.61 -23.59
C LEU A 421 17.59 -18.15 -22.12
N VAL A 422 17.99 -16.91 -21.85
CA VAL A 422 17.89 -16.29 -20.52
C VAL A 422 16.44 -16.29 -20.03
N ASN A 423 15.50 -15.89 -20.91
CA ASN A 423 14.07 -15.87 -20.61
C ASN A 423 13.51 -17.28 -20.33
N PHE A 424 13.93 -18.28 -21.11
CA PHE A 424 13.59 -19.68 -20.88
C PHE A 424 14.08 -20.16 -19.52
N TYR A 425 15.32 -19.85 -19.15
CA TYR A 425 15.89 -20.31 -17.88
C TYR A 425 15.33 -19.59 -16.66
N GLN A 426 14.90 -18.33 -16.75
CA GLN A 426 14.19 -17.71 -15.63
C GLN A 426 12.84 -18.36 -15.37
N ILE A 427 12.14 -18.84 -16.41
CA ILE A 427 10.92 -19.64 -16.26
C ILE A 427 11.22 -20.91 -15.44
N VAL A 428 12.30 -21.62 -15.77
CA VAL A 428 12.73 -22.82 -15.03
C VAL A 428 13.02 -22.49 -13.56
N ARG A 429 13.75 -21.39 -13.29
CA ARG A 429 14.08 -20.96 -11.93
C ARG A 429 12.85 -20.56 -11.11
N HIS A 430 11.91 -19.82 -11.69
CA HIS A 430 10.65 -19.43 -11.04
C HIS A 430 9.71 -20.60 -10.76
N ARG A 431 9.87 -21.71 -11.48
CA ARG A 431 9.20 -22.99 -11.19
C ARG A 431 9.86 -23.79 -10.05
N ASN A 432 10.88 -23.24 -9.39
CA ASN A 432 11.71 -23.92 -8.39
C ASN A 432 12.36 -25.22 -8.90
N ILE A 433 12.62 -25.31 -10.21
CA ILE A 433 13.33 -26.44 -10.80
C ILE A 433 14.85 -26.19 -10.68
N PRO A 434 15.63 -27.14 -10.12
CA PRO A 434 17.08 -27.02 -10.07
C PRO A 434 17.70 -26.89 -11.46
N MET A 435 18.76 -26.08 -11.57
CA MET A 435 19.55 -26.03 -12.81
C MET A 435 20.28 -27.35 -13.03
N SER A 436 20.21 -27.87 -14.25
CA SER A 436 21.05 -28.99 -14.67
C SER A 436 22.44 -28.50 -15.08
N ASP A 437 23.46 -29.35 -15.01
CA ASP A 437 24.82 -29.03 -15.45
C ASP A 437 24.85 -28.49 -16.89
N LYS A 438 24.05 -29.09 -17.78
CA LYS A 438 23.89 -28.62 -19.16
C LYS A 438 23.34 -27.20 -19.23
N ALA A 439 22.34 -26.88 -18.42
CA ALA A 439 21.76 -25.54 -18.37
C ALA A 439 22.75 -24.51 -17.82
N GLU A 440 23.54 -24.87 -16.81
CA GLU A 440 24.61 -23.99 -16.30
C GLU A 440 25.66 -23.71 -17.36
N ILE A 441 26.11 -24.74 -18.10
CA ILE A 441 27.05 -24.58 -19.22
C ILE A 441 26.48 -23.61 -20.26
N GLN A 442 25.22 -23.80 -20.66
CA GLN A 442 24.57 -22.94 -21.65
C GLN A 442 24.46 -21.48 -21.17
N ILE A 443 24.17 -21.22 -19.89
CA ILE A 443 24.14 -19.87 -19.32
C ILE A 443 25.55 -19.26 -19.31
N VAL A 444 26.59 -20.04 -18.98
CA VAL A 444 27.99 -19.57 -19.03
C VAL A 444 28.43 -19.24 -20.44
N GLU A 445 28.01 -20.03 -21.44
CA GLU A 445 28.27 -19.73 -22.85
C GLU A 445 27.60 -18.43 -23.31
N VAL A 446 26.32 -18.21 -22.93
CA VAL A 446 25.63 -16.93 -23.18
C VAL A 446 26.41 -15.78 -22.55
N LEU A 447 26.85 -15.93 -21.30
CA LEU A 447 27.63 -14.91 -20.60
C LEU A 447 28.96 -14.63 -21.31
N ASN A 448 29.65 -15.65 -21.81
CA ASN A 448 30.92 -15.49 -22.53
C ASN A 448 30.74 -14.77 -23.87
N ARG A 449 29.67 -15.06 -24.61
CA ARG A 449 29.33 -14.36 -25.86
C ARG A 449 29.00 -12.90 -25.63
N ASN A 450 28.36 -12.57 -24.51
CA ASN A 450 27.84 -11.23 -24.20
C ASN A 450 28.59 -10.55 -23.03
N LYS A 451 29.87 -10.87 -22.83
CA LYS A 451 30.66 -10.46 -21.66
C LYS A 451 30.79 -8.95 -21.46
N GLU A 452 30.57 -8.16 -22.51
CA GLU A 452 30.65 -6.71 -22.47
C GLU A 452 29.36 -6.06 -21.97
N SER A 453 28.22 -6.76 -22.04
CA SER A 453 26.94 -6.25 -21.56
C SER A 453 26.74 -6.55 -20.07
N LYS A 454 26.57 -5.49 -19.27
CA LYS A 454 26.24 -5.55 -17.85
C LYS A 454 24.85 -6.08 -17.59
N VAL A 455 23.95 -5.94 -18.57
CA VAL A 455 22.61 -6.52 -18.53
C VAL A 455 22.69 -8.04 -18.62
N PHE A 456 23.41 -8.59 -19.63
CA PHE A 456 23.62 -10.04 -19.74
C PHE A 456 24.38 -10.60 -18.54
N GLU A 457 25.41 -9.88 -18.06
CA GLU A 457 26.13 -10.22 -16.84
C GLU A 457 25.16 -10.38 -15.66
N LEU A 458 24.32 -9.38 -15.41
CA LEU A 458 23.33 -9.41 -14.34
C LEU A 458 22.35 -10.59 -14.50
N CYS A 459 21.71 -10.72 -15.66
CA CYS A 459 20.70 -11.75 -15.91
C CYS A 459 21.25 -13.17 -15.74
N CYS A 460 22.42 -13.47 -16.32
CA CYS A 460 23.04 -14.79 -16.18
C CYS A 460 23.45 -15.06 -14.73
N LYS A 461 23.98 -14.05 -14.02
CA LYS A 461 24.35 -14.19 -12.60
C LYS A 461 23.14 -14.35 -11.69
N LEU A 462 21.99 -13.76 -12.02
CA LEU A 462 20.73 -13.99 -11.29
C LEU A 462 20.28 -15.45 -11.42
N LEU A 463 20.30 -16.01 -12.64
CA LEU A 463 19.96 -17.41 -12.88
C LEU A 463 20.85 -18.36 -12.08
N LEU A 464 22.15 -18.07 -12.03
CA LEU A 464 23.16 -18.86 -11.32
C LEU A 464 23.20 -18.60 -9.81
N GLY A 465 22.37 -17.69 -9.27
CA GLY A 465 22.39 -17.32 -7.84
C GLY A 465 23.68 -16.60 -7.40
N LYS A 466 24.40 -15.97 -8.33
CA LYS A 466 25.69 -15.29 -8.14
C LYS A 466 25.62 -13.78 -8.34
N ALA A 467 24.43 -13.20 -8.50
CA ALA A 467 24.23 -11.77 -8.69
C ALA A 467 24.54 -10.97 -7.42
N ASN A 468 25.02 -9.74 -7.60
CA ASN A 468 25.26 -8.79 -6.52
C ASN A 468 24.75 -7.39 -6.90
N GLN A 469 24.68 -6.49 -5.91
CA GLN A 469 24.18 -5.12 -6.11
C GLN A 469 24.97 -4.31 -7.12
N GLN A 470 26.29 -4.52 -7.19
CA GLN A 470 27.13 -3.81 -8.16
C GLN A 470 26.74 -4.16 -9.60
N MET A 471 26.38 -5.42 -9.87
CA MET A 471 25.87 -5.85 -11.16
C MET A 471 24.54 -5.17 -11.51
N ILE A 472 23.63 -5.02 -10.53
CA ILE A 472 22.35 -4.31 -10.70
C ILE A 472 22.59 -2.84 -11.04
N ARG A 473 23.46 -2.17 -10.26
CA ARG A 473 23.86 -0.77 -10.50
C ARG A 473 24.46 -0.59 -11.89
N ASN A 474 25.36 -1.48 -12.29
CA ASN A 474 26.02 -1.44 -13.59
C ASN A 474 25.02 -1.61 -14.73
N ALA A 475 24.09 -2.58 -14.63
CA ALA A 475 23.05 -2.79 -15.62
C ALA A 475 22.14 -1.55 -15.77
N ILE A 476 21.69 -0.95 -14.66
CA ILE A 476 20.86 0.27 -14.69
C ILE A 476 21.62 1.46 -15.30
N LYS A 477 22.96 1.53 -15.11
CA LYS A 477 23.78 2.58 -15.72
C LYS A 477 23.95 2.39 -17.22
N GLU A 478 24.11 1.14 -17.69
CA GLU A 478 24.19 0.80 -19.11
C GLU A 478 22.86 1.04 -19.84
N TYR A 479 21.73 0.74 -19.17
CA TYR A 479 20.38 0.87 -19.71
C TYR A 479 19.53 1.88 -18.90
N PRO A 480 19.80 3.20 -19.02
CA PRO A 480 19.16 4.21 -18.17
C PRO A 480 17.68 4.45 -18.49
N TYR A 481 17.25 4.20 -19.73
CA TYR A 481 15.88 4.43 -20.20
C TYR A 481 14.94 3.30 -19.81
N GLU A 482 15.45 2.08 -19.70
CA GLU A 482 14.65 0.93 -19.32
C GLU A 482 14.61 0.77 -17.80
N ASN A 483 13.48 0.33 -17.26
CA ASN A 483 13.36 0.05 -15.84
C ASN A 483 13.63 -1.43 -15.57
N ILE A 484 14.92 -1.81 -15.59
CA ILE A 484 15.37 -3.21 -15.36
C ILE A 484 14.78 -3.81 -14.07
N LEU A 485 14.47 -2.98 -13.06
CA LEU A 485 13.82 -3.41 -11.82
C LEU A 485 12.41 -3.98 -12.01
N GLU A 486 11.74 -3.71 -13.13
CA GLU A 486 10.45 -4.31 -13.49
C GLU A 486 10.57 -5.72 -14.07
N TRP A 487 11.76 -6.15 -14.47
CA TRP A 487 11.91 -7.43 -15.13
C TRP A 487 11.65 -8.60 -14.17
N PRO A 488 10.95 -9.65 -14.61
CA PRO A 488 10.60 -10.80 -13.76
C PRO A 488 11.83 -11.52 -13.20
N ILE A 489 12.94 -11.51 -13.93
CA ILE A 489 14.21 -12.11 -13.50
C ILE A 489 14.77 -11.46 -12.22
N MET A 490 14.45 -10.18 -11.96
CA MET A 490 14.87 -9.49 -10.74
C MET A 490 14.25 -10.10 -9.49
N ARG A 491 13.09 -10.78 -9.59
CA ARG A 491 12.46 -11.50 -8.48
C ARG A 491 13.25 -12.75 -8.05
N LEU A 492 14.25 -13.18 -8.83
CA LEU A 492 15.20 -14.24 -8.42
C LEU A 492 16.27 -13.71 -7.46
N TYR A 493 16.42 -12.39 -7.34
CA TYR A 493 17.35 -11.79 -6.41
C TYR A 493 16.81 -11.97 -4.99
N GLY A 494 17.25 -13.04 -4.33
CA GLY A 494 16.79 -13.42 -2.98
C GLY A 494 17.34 -12.53 -1.85
N LYS A 495 17.90 -11.36 -2.19
CA LYS A 495 18.30 -10.35 -1.21
C LYS A 495 17.37 -9.15 -1.37
N PRO A 496 17.06 -8.45 -0.27
CA PRO A 496 16.48 -7.12 -0.35
C PRO A 496 17.16 -6.26 -1.41
N PHE A 497 16.41 -5.35 -2.02
CA PHE A 497 16.98 -4.27 -2.84
C PHE A 497 17.72 -3.25 -1.96
N TRP A 498 18.68 -3.70 -1.14
CA TRP A 498 19.57 -2.84 -0.39
C TRP A 498 20.87 -2.63 -1.12
N LEU A 499 21.10 -1.35 -1.38
CA LEU A 499 22.33 -0.67 -1.09
C LEU A 499 23.21 -1.36 -0.04
N VAL A 500 24.34 -1.88 -0.51
CA VAL A 500 25.61 -1.75 0.22
C VAL A 500 26.52 -0.86 -0.60
#